data_AF-A0A411E7F5-F1
#
_entry.id   AF-A0A411E7F5-F1
#
_cell.length_a   1.000
_cell.length_b   1.000
_cell.length_c   1.000
_cell.angle_alpha   90.00
_cell.angle_beta   90.00
_cell.angle_gamma   90.00
#
_symmetry.space_group_name_H-M   'P 1'
#
loop_
_entity.id
_entity.type
_entity.pdbx_description
1 polymer ?
#
loop_
_entity_poly.entity_id
_entity_poly.type
_entity_poly.pdbx_seq_one_letter_code
_entity_poly.pdbx_strand_id
1 'polypeptide(L)'
;MSVSDLTPMPGEERKINWQELYVLVNHWKSDLEFYKDDIRFLQQLIEKYIIWITKKENMDRVAGIRKKEHDLALNCDKLHKNMNEHLGLIANFMDGKATIAKTEFLILHGKLEESLSGFVKDFRESRKEVFKVTEYVMDSEELQNILDS
;
A
#
# COMPACT_ATOMS: atom_id res chain seq x y z
N MET A 1 18.24 11.21 4.56
CA MET A 1 19.29 10.52 5.35
C MET A 1 19.73 9.31 4.55
N SER A 2 21.03 9.22 4.22
CA SER A 2 21.60 8.17 3.36
C SER A 2 21.97 6.92 4.17
N VAL A 3 21.88 5.75 3.54
CA VAL A 3 22.08 4.40 4.12
C VAL A 3 23.58 4.08 4.42
N SER A 4 24.47 5.06 4.29
CA SER A 4 25.92 4.86 4.36
C SER A 4 26.58 5.09 5.74
N ASP A 5 25.83 5.51 6.77
CA ASP A 5 26.40 5.83 8.09
C ASP A 5 26.14 4.75 9.17
N LEU A 6 25.83 3.51 8.77
CA LEU A 6 25.35 2.46 9.71
C LEU A 6 26.13 1.14 9.62
N THR A 7 27.46 1.18 9.61
CA THR A 7 28.26 -0.02 9.89
C THR A 7 28.57 -0.09 11.39
N PRO A 8 27.93 -0.97 12.18
CA PRO A 8 28.24 -1.11 13.60
C PRO A 8 29.60 -1.78 13.80
N MET A 9 30.32 -1.37 14.84
CA MET A 9 31.56 -2.00 15.30
C MET A 9 31.31 -3.46 15.70
N PRO A 10 32.28 -4.37 15.50
CA PRO A 10 32.12 -5.78 15.89
C PRO A 10 32.08 -5.91 17.42
N GLY A 11 30.94 -6.36 17.95
CA GLY A 11 30.74 -6.65 19.38
C GLY A 11 29.60 -5.88 20.06
N GLU A 12 28.97 -4.92 19.38
CA GLU A 12 27.84 -4.17 19.94
C GLU A 12 26.51 -4.86 19.58
N GLU A 13 25.92 -5.61 20.52
CA GLU A 13 24.53 -6.05 20.38
C GLU A 13 23.64 -4.80 20.37
N ARG A 14 23.22 -4.36 19.16
CA ARG A 14 22.22 -3.30 19.04
C ARG A 14 20.97 -3.72 19.81
N LYS A 15 20.73 -3.07 20.94
CA LYS A 15 19.56 -3.30 21.77
C LYS A 15 18.33 -2.83 20.99
N ILE A 16 17.48 -3.77 20.62
CA ILE A 16 16.20 -3.47 19.95
C ILE A 16 15.33 -2.68 20.93
N ASN A 17 14.89 -1.49 20.49
CA ASN A 17 13.88 -0.72 21.20
C ASN A 17 12.48 -1.18 20.76
N TRP A 18 11.87 -2.06 21.54
CA TRP A 18 10.58 -2.66 21.21
C TRP A 18 9.43 -1.64 21.20
N GLN A 19 9.47 -0.63 22.07
CA GLN A 19 8.48 0.43 22.12
C GLN A 19 8.50 1.28 20.85
N GLU A 20 9.69 1.66 20.36
CA GLU A 20 9.82 2.40 19.11
C GLU A 20 9.31 1.58 17.91
N LEU A 21 9.64 0.28 17.85
CA LEU A 21 9.11 -0.60 16.81
C LEU A 21 7.59 -0.75 16.89
N TYR A 22 7.01 -0.82 18.09
CA TYR A 22 5.56 -0.88 18.27
C TYR A 22 4.88 0.38 17.72
N VAL A 23 5.44 1.55 18.02
CA VAL A 23 4.94 2.83 17.51
C VAL A 23 5.06 2.90 15.99
N LEU A 24 6.23 2.53 15.44
CA LEU A 24 6.48 2.50 13.99
C LEU A 24 5.46 1.63 13.25
N VAL A 25 5.23 0.39 13.71
CA VAL A 25 4.32 -0.54 13.04
C VAL A 25 2.86 -0.07 13.18
N ASN A 26 2.48 0.58 14.29
CA ASN A 26 1.17 1.22 14.40
C ASN A 26 0.98 2.37 13.41
N HIS A 27 2.01 3.18 13.17
CA HIS A 27 1.95 4.20 12.13
C HIS A 27 1.72 3.58 10.75
N TRP A 28 2.46 2.53 10.40
CA TRP A 28 2.24 1.84 9.14
C TRP A 28 0.83 1.25 9.01
N LYS A 29 0.28 0.73 10.11
CA LYS A 29 -1.10 0.23 10.15
C LYS A 29 -2.10 1.35 9.87
N SER A 30 -1.92 2.51 10.50
CA SER A 30 -2.76 3.69 10.25
C SER A 30 -2.64 4.16 8.79
N ASP A 31 -1.44 4.18 8.22
CA ASP A 31 -1.23 4.49 6.81
C ASP A 31 -2.01 3.53 5.89
N LEU A 32 -2.03 2.22 6.19
CA LEU A 32 -2.83 1.25 5.43
C LEU A 32 -4.34 1.52 5.50
N GLU A 33 -4.85 2.02 6.63
CA GLU A 33 -6.26 2.41 6.73
C GLU A 33 -6.58 3.57 5.77
N PHE A 34 -5.68 4.57 5.67
CA PHE A 34 -5.80 5.64 4.69
C PHE A 34 -5.73 5.13 3.24
N TYR A 35 -4.77 4.24 2.94
CA TYR A 35 -4.67 3.66 1.59
C TYR A 35 -5.91 2.85 1.22
N LYS A 36 -6.53 2.15 2.17
CA LYS A 36 -7.76 1.40 1.93
C LYS A 36 -8.93 2.31 1.54
N ASP A 37 -9.07 3.44 2.23
CA ASP A 37 -10.09 4.43 1.89
C ASP A 37 -9.82 5.08 0.52
N ASP A 38 -8.55 5.36 0.20
CA ASP A 38 -8.14 5.86 -1.12
C ASP A 38 -8.43 4.86 -2.24
N ILE A 39 -8.14 3.57 -2.06
CA ILE A 39 -8.46 2.51 -3.04
C ILE A 39 -9.97 2.48 -3.29
N ARG A 40 -10.80 2.53 -2.24
CA ARG A 40 -12.26 2.58 -2.39
C ARG A 40 -12.69 3.82 -3.18
N PHE A 41 -12.07 4.98 -2.92
CA PHE A 41 -12.34 6.19 -3.68
C PHE A 41 -11.97 6.03 -5.17
N LEU A 42 -10.81 5.46 -5.49
CA LEU A 42 -10.38 5.23 -6.87
C LEU A 42 -11.30 4.27 -7.62
N GLN A 43 -11.75 3.20 -6.96
CA GLN A 43 -12.74 2.27 -7.52
C GLN A 43 -14.06 3.00 -7.87
N GLN A 44 -14.58 3.82 -6.95
CA GLN A 44 -15.78 4.63 -7.18
C GLN A 44 -15.57 5.65 -8.31
N LEU A 45 -14.38 6.24 -8.40
CA LEU A 45 -14.04 7.18 -9.46
C LEU A 45 -14.14 6.49 -10.83
N ILE A 46 -13.53 5.32 -10.99
CA ILE A 46 -13.62 4.54 -12.23
C ILE A 46 -15.08 4.20 -12.58
N GLU A 47 -15.88 3.75 -11.60
CA GLU A 47 -17.29 3.43 -11.82
C GLU A 47 -18.10 4.61 -12.36
N LYS A 48 -17.81 5.83 -11.89
CA LYS A 48 -18.49 7.04 -12.36
C LYS A 48 -18.14 7.39 -13.80
N TYR A 49 -16.86 7.28 -14.18
CA TYR A 49 -16.39 7.71 -15.50
C TYR A 49 -16.44 6.60 -16.57
N ILE A 50 -16.64 5.32 -16.20
CA ILE A 50 -16.67 4.23 -17.19
C ILE A 50 -17.89 4.29 -18.13
N ILE A 51 -19.01 4.87 -17.69
CA ILE A 51 -20.26 4.96 -18.48
C ILE A 51 -20.05 5.68 -19.82
N TRP A 52 -19.06 6.58 -19.81
CA TRP A 52 -18.66 7.46 -20.89
C TRP A 52 -17.60 6.82 -21.82
N ILE A 53 -17.05 5.67 -21.43
CA ILE A 53 -16.02 4.98 -22.21
C ILE A 53 -16.65 4.08 -23.27
N THR A 54 -16.71 4.56 -24.51
CA THR A 54 -17.31 3.83 -25.65
C THR A 54 -16.30 3.06 -26.52
N LYS A 55 -15.01 3.41 -26.47
CA LYS A 55 -13.95 2.75 -27.26
C LYS A 55 -13.47 1.45 -26.61
N LYS A 56 -13.41 0.36 -27.38
CA LYS A 56 -13.02 -0.99 -26.91
C LYS A 56 -11.64 -1.04 -26.23
N GLU A 57 -10.62 -0.40 -26.79
CA GLU A 57 -9.27 -0.34 -26.20
C GLU A 57 -9.29 0.27 -24.79
N ASN A 58 -10.12 1.30 -24.59
CA ASN A 58 -10.28 1.93 -23.28
C ASN A 58 -11.06 1.02 -22.31
N MET A 59 -12.02 0.22 -22.80
CA MET A 59 -12.72 -0.77 -21.97
C MET A 59 -11.78 -1.86 -21.44
N ASP A 60 -10.90 -2.40 -22.30
CA ASP A 60 -9.92 -3.43 -21.89
C ASP A 60 -8.94 -2.86 -20.85
N ARG A 61 -8.49 -1.62 -21.05
CA ARG A 61 -7.64 -0.91 -20.09
C ARG A 61 -8.33 -0.72 -18.74
N VAL A 62 -9.61 -0.33 -18.73
CA VAL A 62 -10.38 -0.16 -17.49
C VAL A 62 -10.59 -1.49 -16.78
N ALA A 63 -10.86 -2.57 -17.51
CA ALA A 63 -10.95 -3.90 -16.91
C ALA A 63 -9.64 -4.30 -16.23
N GLY A 64 -8.49 -4.00 -16.85
CA GLY A 64 -7.17 -4.19 -16.26
C GLY A 64 -6.98 -3.39 -14.97
N ILE A 65 -7.35 -2.10 -14.96
CA ILE A 65 -7.27 -1.24 -13.77
C ILE A 65 -8.15 -1.79 -12.64
N ARG A 66 -9.41 -2.17 -12.94
CA ARG A 66 -10.33 -2.73 -11.94
C ARG A 66 -9.77 -3.97 -11.26
N LYS A 67 -9.14 -4.86 -12.04
CA LYS A 67 -8.47 -6.03 -11.50
C LYS A 67 -7.32 -5.64 -10.57
N LYS A 68 -6.46 -4.72 -10.98
CA LYS A 68 -5.34 -4.22 -10.14
C LYS A 68 -5.84 -3.59 -8.84
N GLU A 69 -6.87 -2.74 -8.89
CA GLU A 69 -7.48 -2.12 -7.71
C GLU A 69 -8.09 -3.16 -6.75
N HIS A 70 -8.72 -4.22 -7.30
CA HIS A 70 -9.22 -5.33 -6.49
C HIS A 70 -8.08 -6.08 -5.80
N ASP A 71 -7.02 -6.43 -6.54
CA ASP A 71 -5.84 -7.12 -6.01
C ASP A 71 -5.13 -6.27 -4.95
N LEU A 72 -5.06 -4.94 -5.14
CA LEU A 72 -4.54 -3.98 -4.15
C LEU A 72 -5.37 -3.97 -2.87
N ALA A 73 -6.70 -3.96 -2.97
CA ALA A 73 -7.58 -4.00 -1.80
C ALA A 73 -7.35 -5.28 -0.97
N LEU A 74 -7.26 -6.43 -1.65
CA LEU A 74 -6.97 -7.71 -0.99
C LEU A 74 -5.58 -7.72 -0.33
N ASN A 75 -4.58 -7.16 -1.00
CA ASN A 75 -3.23 -7.06 -0.44
C ASN A 75 -3.18 -6.11 0.78
N CYS A 76 -3.92 -5.00 0.74
CA CYS A 76 -4.06 -4.07 1.85
C CYS A 76 -4.64 -4.77 3.09
N ASP A 77 -5.72 -5.55 2.92
CA ASP A 77 -6.33 -6.32 4.01
C ASP A 77 -5.38 -7.38 4.58
N LYS A 78 -4.65 -8.07 3.70
CA LYS A 78 -3.62 -9.05 4.11
C LYS A 78 -2.50 -8.39 4.90
N LEU A 79 -1.97 -7.26 4.44
CA LEU A 79 -0.92 -6.51 5.13
C LEU A 79 -1.38 -6.00 6.49
N HIS A 80 -2.62 -5.50 6.58
CA HIS A 80 -3.20 -5.04 7.83
C HIS A 80 -3.29 -6.19 8.86
N LYS A 81 -3.69 -7.40 8.42
CA LYS A 81 -3.67 -8.60 9.27
C LYS A 81 -2.24 -8.94 9.73
N ASN A 82 -1.28 -8.96 8.81
CA ASN A 82 0.12 -9.25 9.14
C ASN A 82 0.71 -8.23 10.13
N MET A 83 0.36 -6.95 10.02
CA MET A 83 0.77 -5.92 10.98
C MET A 83 0.22 -6.16 12.38
N ASN A 84 -1.06 -6.55 12.50
CA ASN A 84 -1.64 -6.86 13.80
C ASN A 84 -0.95 -8.07 14.45
N GLU A 85 -0.66 -9.11 13.67
CA GLU A 85 0.11 -10.27 14.14
C GLU A 85 1.52 -9.85 14.59
N HIS A 86 2.19 -8.99 13.82
CA HIS A 86 3.53 -8.49 14.13
C HIS A 86 3.57 -7.59 15.38
N LEU A 87 2.55 -6.75 15.58
CA LEU A 87 2.37 -5.97 16.81
C LEU A 87 2.20 -6.88 18.04
N GLY A 88 1.51 -8.01 17.88
CA GLY A 88 1.41 -9.04 18.92
C GLY A 88 2.77 -9.65 19.27
N LEU A 89 3.62 -9.90 18.28
CA LEU A 89 5.00 -10.35 18.53
C LEU A 89 5.80 -9.31 19.31
N ILE A 90 5.70 -8.03 18.95
CA ILE A 90 6.39 -6.94 19.65
C ILE A 90 5.92 -6.86 21.11
N ALA A 91 4.62 -6.94 21.35
CA ALA A 91 4.06 -6.95 22.71
C ALA A 91 4.59 -8.15 23.53
N ASN A 92 4.68 -9.34 22.93
CA ASN A 92 5.26 -10.50 23.60
C ASN A 92 6.74 -10.30 23.97
N PHE A 93 7.52 -9.64 23.11
CA PHE A 93 8.91 -9.27 23.45
C PHE A 93 8.98 -8.25 24.60
N MET A 94 8.10 -7.25 24.62
CA MET A 94 8.03 -6.27 25.70
C MET A 94 7.66 -6.92 27.05
N ASP A 95 6.77 -7.91 27.01
CA ASP A 95 6.29 -8.64 28.18
C ASP A 95 7.23 -9.77 28.64
N GLY A 96 8.32 -10.04 27.91
CA GLY A 96 9.20 -11.18 28.19
C GLY A 96 8.58 -12.55 27.91
N LYS A 97 7.52 -12.60 27.10
CA LYS A 97 6.76 -13.81 26.72
C LYS A 97 7.03 -14.27 25.28
N ALA A 98 8.06 -13.73 24.64
CA ALA A 98 8.38 -14.06 23.24
C ALA A 98 8.65 -15.56 23.07
N THR A 99 8.01 -16.16 22.08
CA THR A 99 8.15 -17.58 21.73
C THR A 99 9.12 -17.82 20.58
N ILE A 100 9.53 -16.75 19.88
CA ILE A 100 10.45 -16.80 18.74
C ILE A 100 11.78 -16.12 19.09
N ALA A 101 12.84 -16.50 18.37
CA ALA A 101 14.14 -15.86 18.52
C ALA A 101 14.12 -14.42 17.96
N LYS A 102 14.98 -13.55 18.51
CA LYS A 102 15.14 -12.16 18.01
C LYS A 102 15.54 -12.13 16.53
N THR A 103 16.39 -13.05 16.08
CA THR A 103 16.83 -13.15 14.68
C THR A 103 15.67 -13.49 13.75
N GLU A 104 14.78 -14.39 14.15
CA GLU A 104 13.57 -14.73 13.41
C GLU A 104 12.61 -13.54 13.34
N PHE A 105 12.41 -12.83 14.47
CA PHE A 105 11.62 -11.59 14.49
C PHE A 105 12.14 -10.55 13.49
N LEU A 106 13.46 -10.32 13.44
CA LEU A 106 14.05 -9.33 12.53
C LEU A 106 13.84 -9.70 11.05
N ILE A 107 13.90 -10.99 10.72
CA ILE A 107 13.57 -11.49 9.37
C ILE A 107 12.11 -11.23 9.03
N LEU A 108 11.19 -11.52 9.96
CA LEU A 108 9.76 -11.25 9.77
C LEU A 108 9.48 -9.76 9.61
N HIS A 109 10.13 -8.92 10.43
CA HIS A 109 9.99 -7.46 10.35
C HIS A 109 10.47 -6.91 9.01
N GLY A 110 11.64 -7.35 8.52
CA GLY A 110 12.15 -6.94 7.22
C GLY A 110 11.25 -7.35 6.05
N LYS A 111 10.67 -8.56 6.10
CA LYS A 111 9.68 -9.00 5.10
C LYS A 111 8.41 -8.15 5.13
N LEU A 112 7.96 -7.73 6.31
CA LEU A 112 6.80 -6.86 6.46
C LEU A 112 7.07 -5.47 5.86
N GLU A 113 8.26 -4.91 6.12
CA GLU A 113 8.71 -3.64 5.54
C GLU A 113 8.78 -3.70 4.01
N GLU A 114 9.39 -4.76 3.46
CA GLU A 114 9.47 -4.98 2.01
C GLU A 114 8.06 -5.09 1.39
N SER A 115 7.16 -5.84 2.03
CA SER A 115 5.79 -6.02 1.54
C SER A 115 5.00 -4.70 1.57
N LEU A 116 5.17 -3.89 2.61
CA LEU A 116 4.56 -2.56 2.71
C LEU A 116 5.10 -1.62 1.62
N SER A 117 6.42 -1.59 1.42
CA SER A 117 7.07 -0.76 0.40
C SER A 117 6.58 -1.13 -1.00
N GLY A 118 6.51 -2.44 -1.30
CA GLY A 118 5.94 -2.94 -2.55
C GLY A 118 4.49 -2.51 -2.75
N PHE A 119 3.64 -2.70 -1.73
CA PHE A 119 2.26 -2.24 -1.77
C PHE A 119 2.12 -0.74 -2.04
N VAL A 120 2.89 0.11 -1.36
CA VAL A 120 2.84 1.56 -1.55
C VAL A 120 3.25 1.94 -2.98
N LYS A 121 4.22 1.25 -3.56
CA LYS A 121 4.61 1.45 -4.95
C LYS A 121 3.48 1.08 -5.91
N ASP A 122 2.91 -0.11 -5.76
CA ASP A 122 1.84 -0.61 -6.62
C ASP A 122 0.59 0.29 -6.52
N PHE A 123 0.24 0.72 -5.31
CA PHE A 123 -0.85 1.69 -5.08
C PHE A 123 -0.61 3.00 -5.84
N ARG A 124 0.60 3.56 -5.75
CA ARG A 124 0.94 4.82 -6.45
C ARG A 124 0.88 4.68 -7.96
N GLU A 125 1.29 3.54 -8.50
CA GLU A 125 1.22 3.25 -9.93
C GLU A 125 -0.24 3.11 -10.38
N SER A 126 -1.05 2.35 -9.64
CA SER A 126 -2.48 2.18 -9.91
C SER A 126 -3.21 3.52 -9.89
N ARG A 127 -2.99 4.34 -8.85
CA ARG A 127 -3.56 5.69 -8.72
C ARG A 127 -3.26 6.58 -9.94
N LYS A 128 -2.04 6.55 -10.45
CA LYS A 128 -1.67 7.29 -11.68
C LYS A 128 -2.41 6.77 -12.90
N GLU A 129 -2.60 5.46 -13.02
CA GLU A 129 -3.34 4.86 -14.13
C GLU A 129 -4.82 5.27 -14.09
N VAL A 130 -5.44 5.26 -12.90
CA VAL A 130 -6.82 5.75 -12.71
C VAL A 130 -6.94 7.19 -13.17
N PHE A 131 -6.11 8.10 -12.65
CA PHE A 131 -6.18 9.51 -13.02
C PHE A 131 -6.00 9.73 -14.52
N LYS A 132 -5.04 9.05 -15.14
CA LYS A 132 -4.79 9.17 -16.58
C LYS A 132 -5.99 8.72 -17.42
N VAL A 133 -6.73 7.70 -16.98
CA VAL A 133 -7.95 7.26 -17.68
C VAL A 133 -9.09 8.24 -17.46
N THR A 134 -9.28 8.74 -16.23
CA THR A 134 -10.35 9.70 -15.94
C THR A 134 -10.12 11.05 -16.62
N GLU A 135 -8.88 11.55 -16.66
CA GLU A 135 -8.51 12.75 -17.42
C GLU A 135 -8.79 12.55 -18.91
N TYR A 136 -8.39 11.42 -19.50
CA TYR A 136 -8.69 11.13 -20.90
C TYR A 136 -10.19 11.17 -21.20
N VAL A 137 -11.02 10.57 -20.33
CA VAL A 137 -12.48 10.59 -20.51
C VAL A 137 -12.99 12.03 -20.46
N MET A 138 -12.58 12.81 -19.46
CA MET A 138 -12.97 14.22 -19.33
C MET A 138 -12.55 15.05 -20.56
N ASP A 139 -11.29 14.96 -20.99
CA ASP A 139 -10.76 15.73 -22.12
C ASP A 139 -11.38 15.31 -23.47
N SER A 140 -11.65 14.01 -23.64
CA SER A 140 -12.20 13.47 -24.90
C SER A 140 -13.69 13.78 -25.08
N GLU A 141 -14.42 14.06 -24.00
CA GLU A 141 -15.87 14.30 -24.00
C GLU A 141 -16.27 15.74 -23.78
N GLU A 142 -15.46 16.57 -23.10
CA GLU A 142 -15.67 18.02 -23.07
C GLU A 142 -15.61 18.58 -24.50
N LEU A 143 -14.77 17.99 -25.36
CA LEU A 143 -14.74 18.29 -26.79
C LEU A 143 -15.97 17.82 -27.57
N GLN A 144 -16.55 16.66 -27.26
CA GLN A 144 -17.73 16.18 -28.01
C GLN A 144 -19.00 16.96 -27.65
N ASN A 145 -19.20 17.31 -26.38
CA ASN A 145 -20.39 18.07 -25.98
C ASN A 145 -20.33 19.55 -26.40
N ILE A 146 -19.13 20.14 -26.55
CA ILE A 146 -18.97 21.50 -27.09
C ILE A 146 -19.09 21.53 -28.63
N LEU A 147 -18.67 20.47 -29.33
CA LEU A 147 -18.75 20.42 -30.80
C LEU A 147 -20.14 20.05 -31.35
N ASP A 148 -21.01 19.48 -30.50
CA ASP A 148 -22.42 19.18 -30.83
C ASP A 148 -23.41 20.27 -30.33
N SER A 149 -22.90 21.41 -29.81
CA SER A 149 -23.68 22.59 -29.38
C SER A 149 -23.57 23.75 -30.38
#